data_AF-A0A2D4M3D9-F1
#
_entry.id   AF-A0A2D4M3D9-F1
#
_cell.length_a   1.000
_cell.length_b   1.000
_cell.length_c   1.000
_cell.angle_alpha   90.00
_cell.angle_beta   90.00
_cell.angle_gamma   90.00
#
_symmetry.space_group_name_H-M   'P 1'
#
loop_
_entity.id
_entity.type
_entity.pdbx_description
1 polymer ?
#
loop_
_entity_poly.entity_id
_entity_poly.type
_entity_poly.pdbx_seq_one_letter_code
_entity_poly.pdbx_strand_id
1 'polypeptide(L)'
;MLFYQRVSEQNSPVLPKKSRVSVVRQEAEDLTLSAPSSPDISPQSSPRPHRPSSDRLSILTKLVKKGEKKGLFVEKIPVRIYQMVRDENLKFMKNRDVYCSDYFSFVLSLASLNATKLKHTHYPSMARVSLQLAVQFLFQTYLRTKKKLRTDTEEWIATIDALVSKSFDACQWLIEYLVEAEGRELIKTFLLECSVREVRVAVATILEKTLDSALFHQEKLKSLHQLIEVLLSLLDKDVPENCKNCAQYFFLFNNFVQKQGIRACDLLLRHSALSHMINFLLGPNRQNNQNRRWSSAQAREFGFLHNTVALLVLNSDVSSQRNVAPGLFALHSPLNITTSGPLLALHEEVEALIFLSEGKPYLMEVMHALRELTGSLLILIEMVVYCCFCNEHFSLTMLHFIKNQLETAPPHELKNIFHLLHELLIIEDPLQIERVKFAFETENGLLALMHHSNHVDSSRCYQCVKFLVTLAQKCSAAKDYFKENSHHWSWAVQWLQIKMSEHYWAPQSNISNETSTAKTFQRTISAQDTLAYATALLNEKDQSGSSNGSETSPANENGGRHLQQALLPSVAGQR
;
A
#
# COMPACT_ATOMS: atom_id res chain seq x y z
N MET A 1 4.27 33.46 -10.59
CA MET A 1 5.31 32.65 -9.90
C MET A 1 5.00 31.16 -10.11
N LEU A 2 6.02 30.36 -10.43
CA LEU A 2 5.91 28.97 -10.91
C LEU A 2 6.68 27.94 -10.04
N PHE A 3 7.15 28.34 -8.86
CA PHE A 3 7.97 27.50 -7.97
C PHE A 3 7.23 27.15 -6.67
N TYR A 4 7.38 25.91 -6.20
CA TYR A 4 7.15 25.53 -4.80
C TYR A 4 8.46 25.71 -4.03
N GLN A 5 8.73 26.94 -3.60
CA GLN A 5 9.69 27.20 -2.54
C GLN A 5 8.98 28.15 -1.59
N ARG A 6 8.77 27.73 -0.33
CA ARG A 6 8.40 28.67 0.72
C ARG A 6 9.62 29.56 0.93
N VAL A 7 9.64 30.69 0.24
CA VAL A 7 10.48 31.81 0.63
C VAL A 7 9.87 32.34 1.92
N SER A 8 10.62 32.29 3.01
CA SER A 8 10.33 33.05 4.22
C SER A 8 10.38 34.54 3.85
N GLU A 9 9.24 35.12 3.50
CA GLU A 9 9.11 36.55 3.29
C GLU A 9 9.22 37.28 4.64
N GLN A 10 10.43 37.63 5.05
CA GLN A 10 10.64 38.84 5.82
C GLN A 10 11.04 39.97 4.85
N ASN A 11 10.27 41.05 4.93
CA ASN A 11 10.50 42.38 4.36
C ASN A 11 10.01 42.60 2.92
N SER A 12 8.68 42.63 2.74
CA SER A 12 8.08 43.54 1.76
C SER A 12 8.16 44.98 2.30
N PRO A 13 8.58 45.99 1.51
CA PRO A 13 8.60 47.36 1.98
C PRO A 13 7.17 47.85 2.21
N VAL A 14 6.88 48.25 3.45
CA VAL A 14 5.63 48.84 3.88
C VAL A 14 5.39 50.15 3.12
N LEU A 15 4.24 50.27 2.45
CA LEU A 15 3.77 51.53 1.86
C LEU A 15 3.72 52.63 2.95
N PRO A 16 4.27 53.83 2.71
CA PRO A 16 4.26 54.88 3.72
C PRO A 16 2.82 55.28 4.06
N LYS A 17 2.57 55.43 5.37
CA LYS A 17 1.30 55.89 5.93
C LYS A 17 0.88 57.22 5.30
N LYS A 18 -0.43 57.29 5.01
CA LYS A 18 -1.18 58.45 4.50
C LYS A 18 -0.58 59.80 4.90
N SER A 19 0.02 60.49 3.93
CA SER A 19 0.21 61.95 3.98
C SER A 19 -1.13 62.62 3.70
N ARG A 20 -1.59 63.44 4.63
CA ARG A 20 -2.76 64.33 4.44
C ARG A 20 -2.38 65.38 3.39
N VAL A 21 -2.90 65.23 2.18
CA VAL A 21 -3.04 66.37 1.24
C VAL A 21 -4.53 66.63 1.09
N SER A 22 -4.87 67.87 1.39
CA SER A 22 -6.21 68.44 1.48
C SER A 22 -7.03 68.28 0.21
N VAL A 23 -8.30 67.97 0.45
CA VAL A 23 -9.43 67.99 -0.47
C VAL A 23 -9.50 69.34 -1.19
N VAL A 24 -9.58 69.32 -2.53
CA VAL A 24 -10.42 70.26 -3.28
C VAL A 24 -11.43 69.42 -4.03
N ARG A 25 -12.66 69.45 -3.51
CA ARG A 25 -13.85 68.82 -4.04
C ARG A 25 -14.51 69.87 -4.93
N GLN A 26 -14.57 69.63 -6.23
CA GLN A 26 -15.52 70.32 -7.09
C GLN A 26 -16.08 69.32 -8.10
N GLU A 27 -17.34 68.99 -7.83
CA GLU A 27 -18.45 68.65 -8.72
C GLU A 27 -18.12 68.01 -10.08
N ALA A 28 -18.62 66.78 -10.25
CA ALA A 28 -19.58 66.47 -11.31
C ALA A 28 -20.22 65.12 -11.00
N GLU A 29 -21.54 65.16 -10.85
CA GLU A 29 -22.47 64.05 -10.72
C GLU A 29 -22.45 63.10 -11.94
N ASP A 30 -23.26 62.05 -11.83
CA ASP A 30 -23.55 61.03 -12.82
C ASP A 30 -22.52 59.92 -13.03
N LEU A 31 -22.78 58.79 -12.36
CA LEU A 31 -23.06 57.50 -12.98
C LEU A 31 -23.30 56.45 -11.86
N THR A 32 -24.57 56.29 -11.51
CA THR A 32 -25.09 55.18 -10.70
C THR A 32 -24.91 53.85 -11.44
N LEU A 33 -24.20 52.88 -10.84
CA LEU A 33 -24.42 51.46 -11.14
C LEU A 33 -24.26 50.64 -9.85
N SER A 34 -25.41 50.20 -9.37
CA SER A 34 -25.70 49.40 -8.20
C SER A 34 -25.09 47.99 -8.29
N ALA A 35 -24.63 47.46 -7.17
CA ALA A 35 -24.29 46.05 -6.99
C ALA A 35 -25.58 45.21 -6.85
N PRO A 36 -25.61 43.94 -7.30
CA PRO A 36 -26.59 42.99 -6.80
C PRO A 36 -25.96 41.91 -5.92
N SER A 37 -26.52 41.79 -4.73
CA SER A 37 -26.42 40.71 -3.74
C SER A 37 -27.20 39.46 -4.18
N SER A 38 -26.72 38.27 -3.78
CA SER A 38 -27.42 36.97 -3.89
C SER A 38 -28.62 36.87 -2.93
N PRO A 39 -29.63 35.99 -3.16
CA PRO A 39 -29.57 34.60 -2.66
C PRO A 39 -30.33 33.52 -3.50
N ASP A 40 -30.29 32.27 -3.00
CA ASP A 40 -30.72 30.96 -3.55
C ASP A 40 -32.22 30.75 -3.91
N ILE A 41 -32.48 29.81 -4.84
CA ILE A 41 -33.54 28.75 -4.91
C ILE A 41 -33.62 28.17 -6.36
N SER A 42 -33.68 26.84 -6.51
CA SER A 42 -33.90 26.06 -7.78
C SER A 42 -35.40 25.74 -7.99
N PRO A 43 -35.89 25.10 -9.10
CA PRO A 43 -35.42 24.95 -10.49
C PRO A 43 -36.50 25.32 -11.55
N GLN A 44 -36.11 25.66 -12.79
CA GLN A 44 -36.74 25.25 -14.08
C GLN A 44 -36.44 26.22 -15.23
N SER A 45 -35.99 25.63 -16.33
CA SER A 45 -36.13 26.01 -17.74
C SER A 45 -36.14 27.49 -18.13
N SER A 46 -34.98 28.00 -18.58
CA SER A 46 -34.84 28.90 -19.74
C SER A 46 -33.35 29.08 -20.08
N PRO A 47 -32.96 29.22 -21.38
CA PRO A 47 -31.57 29.25 -21.78
C PRO A 47 -30.90 30.53 -21.30
N ARG A 48 -29.85 30.40 -20.47
CA ARG A 48 -29.04 31.52 -20.00
C ARG A 48 -28.29 32.11 -21.21
N PRO A 49 -28.39 33.42 -21.51
CA PRO A 49 -27.60 34.02 -22.57
C PRO A 49 -26.12 33.99 -22.22
N HIS A 50 -25.27 33.76 -23.22
CA HIS A 50 -23.82 33.81 -23.10
C HIS A 50 -23.39 35.11 -22.43
N ARG A 51 -22.76 35.03 -21.24
CA ARG A 51 -21.99 36.15 -20.71
C ARG A 51 -20.81 36.37 -21.65
N PRO A 52 -20.66 37.56 -22.27
CA PRO A 52 -19.39 37.89 -22.90
C PRO A 52 -18.36 37.98 -21.78
N SER A 53 -17.21 37.32 -21.95
CA SER A 53 -16.03 37.57 -21.14
C SER A 53 -15.67 39.03 -21.32
N SER A 54 -16.14 39.87 -20.38
CA SER A 54 -15.87 41.30 -20.40
C SER A 54 -14.35 41.47 -20.37
N ASP A 55 -13.83 41.89 -21.50
CA ASP A 55 -12.43 42.04 -21.83
C ASP A 55 -11.76 42.92 -20.76
N ARG A 56 -11.13 42.27 -19.77
CA ARG A 56 -10.47 42.95 -18.64
C ARG A 56 -9.36 43.86 -19.12
N LEU A 57 -8.75 43.52 -20.26
CA LEU A 57 -7.80 44.38 -20.96
C LEU A 57 -8.51 45.66 -21.45
N SER A 58 -9.67 45.54 -22.09
CA SER A 58 -10.44 46.73 -22.53
C SER A 58 -10.84 47.67 -21.39
N ILE A 59 -11.20 47.11 -20.22
CA ILE A 59 -11.55 47.89 -19.04
C ILE A 59 -10.30 48.59 -18.48
N LEU A 60 -9.17 47.88 -18.42
CA LEU A 60 -7.89 48.45 -18.03
C LEU A 60 -7.47 49.57 -19.01
N THR A 61 -7.61 49.36 -20.31
CA THR A 61 -7.31 50.37 -21.35
C THR A 61 -8.19 51.61 -21.20
N LYS A 62 -9.49 51.44 -20.89
CA LYS A 62 -10.40 52.57 -20.63
C LYS A 62 -10.03 53.35 -19.37
N LEU A 63 -9.61 52.65 -18.31
CA LEU A 63 -9.15 53.27 -17.06
C LEU A 63 -7.82 54.00 -17.23
N VAL A 64 -6.87 53.41 -17.96
CA VAL A 64 -5.59 54.06 -18.31
C VAL A 64 -5.85 55.33 -19.12
N LYS A 65 -6.64 55.25 -20.20
CA LYS A 65 -7.01 56.43 -21.01
C LYS A 65 -7.73 57.51 -20.19
N LYS A 66 -8.58 57.13 -19.23
CA LYS A 66 -9.28 58.08 -18.35
C LYS A 66 -8.33 58.72 -17.33
N GLY A 67 -7.34 57.99 -16.83
CA GLY A 67 -6.29 58.53 -15.97
C GLY A 67 -5.30 59.43 -16.73
N GLU A 68 -4.94 59.10 -17.97
CA GLU A 68 -4.09 59.93 -18.84
C GLU A 68 -4.77 61.27 -19.13
N LYS A 69 -6.06 61.26 -19.51
CA LYS A 69 -6.86 62.48 -19.72
C LYS A 69 -7.02 63.35 -18.47
N LYS A 70 -6.93 62.77 -17.28
CA LYS A 70 -7.00 63.50 -16.00
C LYS A 70 -5.63 63.96 -15.49
N GLY A 71 -4.56 63.77 -16.26
CA GLY A 71 -3.19 64.10 -15.86
C GLY A 71 -2.67 63.25 -14.69
N LEU A 72 -3.32 62.11 -14.41
CA LEU A 72 -2.94 61.21 -13.31
C LEU A 72 -1.65 60.43 -13.61
N PHE A 73 -1.31 60.28 -14.89
CA PHE A 73 -0.08 59.65 -15.35
C PHE A 73 0.82 60.74 -15.96
N VAL A 74 1.98 60.94 -15.37
CA VAL A 74 3.04 61.78 -15.95
C VAL A 74 3.46 61.15 -17.28
N GLU A 75 3.74 61.94 -18.33
CA GLU A 75 4.04 61.47 -19.72
C GLU A 75 5.17 60.44 -19.83
N LYS A 76 5.95 60.21 -18.77
CA LYS A 76 6.94 59.13 -18.70
C LYS A 76 6.76 58.32 -17.42
N ILE A 77 6.62 57.01 -17.60
CA ILE A 77 6.73 56.03 -16.51
C ILE A 77 8.05 56.31 -15.78
N PRO A 78 8.04 56.46 -14.44
CA PRO A 78 9.26 56.64 -13.67
C PRO A 78 10.28 55.54 -14.02
N VAL A 79 11.53 55.93 -14.27
CA VAL A 79 12.58 55.04 -14.81
C VAL A 79 12.69 53.73 -14.01
N ARG A 80 12.58 53.81 -12.69
CA ARG A 80 12.61 52.65 -11.79
C ARG A 80 11.46 51.67 -12.02
N ILE A 81 10.23 52.19 -12.22
CA ILE A 81 9.05 51.36 -12.50
C ILE A 81 9.18 50.73 -13.90
N TYR A 82 9.65 51.49 -14.89
CA TYR A 82 9.88 50.99 -16.24
C TYR A 82 10.93 49.86 -16.26
N GLN A 83 12.05 50.03 -15.54
CA GLN A 83 13.07 49.00 -15.37
C GLN A 83 12.51 47.74 -14.71
N MET A 84 11.77 47.88 -13.60
CA MET A 84 11.14 46.75 -12.92
C MET A 84 10.18 45.97 -13.84
N VAL A 85 9.29 46.68 -14.56
CA VAL A 85 8.34 46.05 -15.50
C VAL A 85 9.07 45.37 -16.65
N ARG A 86 10.12 46.00 -17.20
CA ARG A 86 10.95 45.42 -18.26
C ARG A 86 11.65 44.15 -17.78
N ASP A 87 12.23 44.16 -16.59
CA ASP A 87 12.94 43.01 -16.02
C ASP A 87 11.98 41.86 -15.71
N GLU A 88 10.80 42.16 -15.16
CA GLU A 88 9.75 41.16 -14.94
C GLU A 88 9.25 40.55 -16.25
N ASN A 89 9.03 41.37 -17.29
CA ASN A 89 8.61 40.88 -18.61
C ASN A 89 9.69 40.04 -19.28
N LEU A 90 10.96 40.45 -19.21
CA LEU A 90 12.08 39.65 -19.73
C LEU A 90 12.21 38.33 -18.97
N LYS A 91 12.05 38.35 -17.64
CA LYS A 91 12.03 37.14 -16.83
C LYS A 91 10.84 36.25 -17.17
N PHE A 92 9.67 36.83 -17.41
CA PHE A 92 8.49 36.09 -17.85
C PHE A 92 8.70 35.43 -19.22
N MET A 93 9.23 36.17 -20.20
CA MET A 93 9.53 35.64 -21.54
C MET A 93 10.56 34.51 -21.47
N LYS A 94 11.67 34.72 -20.74
CA LYS A 94 12.67 33.66 -20.51
C LYS A 94 12.05 32.42 -19.86
N ASN A 95 11.24 32.60 -18.81
CA ASN A 95 10.56 31.48 -18.16
C ASN A 95 9.55 30.80 -19.08
N ARG A 96 8.85 31.55 -19.94
CA ARG A 96 7.89 30.97 -20.87
C ARG A 96 8.57 30.08 -21.91
N ASP A 97 9.73 30.51 -22.40
CA ASP A 97 10.47 29.80 -23.44
C ASP A 97 11.28 28.62 -22.87
N VAL A 98 11.63 28.63 -21.57
CA VAL A 98 12.33 27.53 -20.88
C VAL A 98 11.38 26.53 -20.21
N TYR A 99 10.23 26.97 -19.69
CA TYR A 99 9.25 26.08 -19.03
C TYR A 99 8.10 25.73 -19.97
N CYS A 100 8.43 25.11 -21.10
CA CYS A 100 7.48 24.61 -22.09
C CYS A 100 7.75 23.14 -22.43
N SER A 101 6.73 22.45 -22.94
CA SER A 101 6.83 21.03 -23.30
C SER A 101 7.90 20.79 -24.37
N ASP A 102 7.99 21.65 -25.38
CA ASP A 102 8.96 21.49 -26.48
C ASP A 102 10.41 21.47 -25.98
N TYR A 103 10.76 22.35 -25.03
CA TYR A 103 12.09 22.36 -24.43
C TYR A 103 12.33 21.09 -23.60
N PHE A 104 11.33 20.62 -22.86
CA PHE A 104 11.46 19.43 -22.01
C PHE A 104 11.65 18.17 -22.87
N SER A 105 10.89 18.04 -23.94
CA SER A 105 11.02 16.96 -24.91
C SER A 105 12.35 17.02 -25.68
N PHE A 106 12.85 18.22 -25.99
CA PHE A 106 14.19 18.39 -26.56
C PHE A 106 15.29 17.88 -25.62
N VAL A 107 15.26 18.27 -24.34
CA VAL A 107 16.27 17.80 -23.36
C VAL A 107 16.16 16.29 -23.13
N LEU A 108 14.95 15.74 -23.08
CA LEU A 108 14.73 14.28 -23.00
C LEU A 108 15.30 13.53 -24.22
N SER A 109 15.11 14.08 -25.42
CA SER A 109 15.67 13.52 -26.66
C SER A 109 17.19 13.52 -26.63
N LEU A 110 17.80 14.59 -26.11
CA LEU A 110 19.25 14.70 -25.96
C LEU A 110 19.80 13.71 -24.93
N ALA A 111 19.13 13.60 -23.78
CA ALA A 111 19.51 12.68 -22.71
C ALA A 111 19.40 11.21 -23.15
N SER A 112 18.36 10.85 -23.89
CA SER A 112 18.11 9.48 -24.34
C SER A 112 18.92 9.04 -25.56
N LEU A 113 19.55 9.97 -26.30
CA LEU A 113 20.28 9.71 -27.55
C LEU A 113 21.31 8.57 -27.44
N ASN A 114 22.04 8.52 -26.32
CA ASN A 114 23.10 7.55 -26.11
C ASN A 114 22.61 6.20 -25.55
N ALA A 115 21.39 6.11 -25.00
CA ALA A 115 20.90 4.92 -24.28
C ALA A 115 20.82 3.62 -25.13
N THR A 116 20.88 3.75 -26.45
CA THR A 116 20.84 2.63 -27.42
C THR A 116 22.19 2.33 -28.08
N LYS A 117 23.23 3.13 -27.81
CA LYS A 117 24.54 3.06 -28.50
C LYS A 117 25.49 2.02 -27.88
N LEU A 118 24.97 0.87 -27.46
CA LEU A 118 25.68 -0.15 -26.67
C LEU A 118 26.97 -0.68 -27.32
N LYS A 119 27.04 -0.67 -28.65
CA LYS A 119 28.19 -1.16 -29.43
C LYS A 119 29.29 -0.11 -29.63
N HIS A 120 29.07 1.13 -29.22
CA HIS A 120 30.05 2.21 -29.40
C HIS A 120 31.18 2.08 -28.38
N THR A 121 32.43 2.29 -28.81
CA THR A 121 33.63 2.13 -27.96
C THR A 121 33.61 3.02 -26.72
N HIS A 122 33.08 4.24 -26.84
CA HIS A 122 32.94 5.20 -25.75
C HIS A 122 31.56 5.17 -25.07
N TYR A 123 30.77 4.11 -25.26
CA TYR A 123 29.43 4.02 -24.67
C TYR A 123 29.39 4.29 -23.14
N PRO A 124 30.32 3.76 -22.30
CA PRO A 124 30.27 4.01 -20.86
C PRO A 124 30.33 5.50 -20.49
N SER A 125 31.25 6.26 -21.09
CA SER A 125 31.38 7.70 -20.84
C SER A 125 30.20 8.49 -21.44
N MET A 126 29.73 8.11 -22.62
CA MET A 126 28.54 8.71 -23.25
C MET A 126 27.29 8.52 -22.41
N ALA A 127 27.08 7.31 -21.87
CA ALA A 127 25.96 6.98 -21.00
C ALA A 127 26.01 7.78 -19.70
N ARG A 128 27.20 7.90 -19.08
CA ARG A 128 27.41 8.75 -17.90
C ARG A 128 27.04 10.21 -18.15
N VAL A 129 27.47 10.81 -19.26
CA VAL A 129 27.13 12.21 -19.59
C VAL A 129 25.64 12.39 -19.86
N SER A 130 25.02 11.44 -20.58
CA SER A 130 23.57 11.41 -20.78
C SER A 130 22.80 11.33 -19.46
N LEU A 131 23.27 10.50 -18.54
CA LEU A 131 22.64 10.34 -17.22
C LEU A 131 22.82 11.60 -16.36
N GLN A 132 23.98 12.23 -16.40
CA GLN A 132 24.23 13.52 -15.75
C GLN A 132 23.25 14.58 -16.22
N LEU A 133 23.07 14.72 -17.55
CA LEU A 133 22.09 15.64 -18.12
C LEU A 133 20.68 15.31 -17.64
N ALA A 134 20.28 14.03 -17.69
CA ALA A 134 18.95 13.60 -17.29
C ALA A 134 18.66 13.91 -15.83
N VAL A 135 19.54 13.48 -14.92
CA VAL A 135 19.39 13.65 -13.47
C VAL A 135 19.38 15.13 -13.11
N GLN A 136 20.34 15.91 -13.62
CA GLN A 136 20.41 17.34 -13.30
C GLN A 136 19.16 18.08 -13.78
N PHE A 137 18.73 17.85 -15.02
CA PHE A 137 17.52 18.48 -15.54
C PHE A 137 16.26 18.04 -14.78
N LEU A 138 16.14 16.74 -14.49
CA LEU A 138 14.97 16.17 -13.85
C LEU A 138 14.76 16.74 -12.44
N PHE A 139 15.80 16.74 -11.61
CA PHE A 139 15.74 17.17 -10.21
C PHE A 139 15.80 18.70 -10.05
N GLN A 140 16.55 19.42 -10.89
CA GLN A 140 16.68 20.88 -10.76
C GLN A 140 15.54 21.64 -11.45
N THR A 141 14.93 21.06 -12.49
CA THR A 141 13.94 21.75 -13.32
C THR A 141 12.62 21.01 -13.38
N TYR A 142 12.59 19.81 -13.96
CA TYR A 142 11.35 19.14 -14.37
C TYR A 142 10.42 18.79 -13.20
N LEU A 143 10.92 18.12 -12.16
CA LEU A 143 10.10 17.67 -11.02
C LEU A 143 9.56 18.84 -10.18
N ARG A 144 10.21 20.01 -10.26
CA ARG A 144 9.80 21.25 -9.58
C ARG A 144 8.68 21.99 -10.31
N THR A 145 8.33 21.56 -11.53
CA THR A 145 7.27 22.19 -12.32
C THR A 145 5.86 21.76 -11.91
N LYS A 146 4.86 22.44 -12.46
CA LYS A 146 3.45 22.06 -12.31
C LYS A 146 3.16 20.80 -13.11
N LYS A 147 2.23 19.97 -12.62
CA LYS A 147 1.78 18.72 -13.24
C LYS A 147 1.55 18.80 -14.76
N LYS A 148 1.00 19.91 -15.27
CA LYS A 148 0.75 20.11 -16.71
C LYS A 148 2.00 20.04 -17.61
N LEU A 149 3.20 20.25 -17.05
CA LEU A 149 4.47 20.16 -17.78
C LEU A 149 5.18 18.82 -17.55
N ARG A 150 4.66 17.97 -16.66
CA ARG A 150 5.25 16.68 -16.30
C ARG A 150 4.58 15.51 -17.04
N THR A 151 4.39 15.66 -18.35
CA THR A 151 3.71 14.66 -19.19
C THR A 151 4.58 13.42 -19.40
N ASP A 152 5.88 13.61 -19.57
CA ASP A 152 6.81 12.56 -20.01
C ASP A 152 7.57 11.90 -18.84
N THR A 153 6.94 11.78 -17.67
CA THR A 153 7.62 11.35 -16.43
C THR A 153 8.11 9.91 -16.54
N GLU A 154 7.31 9.03 -17.15
CA GLU A 154 7.67 7.62 -17.35
C GLU A 154 8.84 7.46 -18.34
N GLU A 155 8.90 8.30 -19.38
CA GLU A 155 9.98 8.30 -20.35
C GLU A 155 11.31 8.78 -19.73
N TRP A 156 11.26 9.75 -18.81
CA TRP A 156 12.43 10.14 -18.02
C TRP A 156 12.93 8.97 -17.17
N ILE A 157 12.03 8.27 -16.47
CA ILE A 157 12.36 7.10 -15.66
C ILE A 157 12.96 5.99 -16.54
N ALA A 158 12.34 5.68 -17.67
CA ALA A 158 12.82 4.67 -18.62
C ALA A 158 14.18 5.02 -19.22
N THR A 159 14.44 6.30 -19.48
CA THR A 159 15.74 6.78 -19.96
C THR A 159 16.83 6.56 -18.92
N ILE A 160 16.58 6.95 -17.67
CA ILE A 160 17.52 6.74 -16.55
C ILE A 160 17.76 5.24 -16.34
N ASP A 161 16.70 4.43 -16.33
CA ASP A 161 16.78 2.97 -16.23
C ASP A 161 17.69 2.36 -17.29
N ALA A 162 17.48 2.73 -18.55
CA ALA A 162 18.24 2.20 -19.68
C ALA A 162 19.73 2.57 -19.61
N LEU A 163 20.05 3.75 -19.08
CA LEU A 163 21.44 4.21 -18.92
C LEU A 163 22.12 3.48 -17.76
N VAL A 164 21.47 3.38 -16.60
CA VAL A 164 22.03 2.79 -15.37
C VAL A 164 22.14 1.27 -15.48
N SER A 165 21.13 0.59 -16.03
CA SER A 165 21.15 -0.88 -16.18
C SER A 165 22.16 -1.39 -17.20
N LYS A 166 22.57 -0.57 -18.18
CA LYS A 166 23.43 -0.98 -19.30
C LYS A 166 24.86 -0.42 -19.21
N SER A 167 25.14 0.51 -18.30
CA SER A 167 26.45 1.14 -18.15
C SER A 167 26.88 1.18 -16.69
N PHE A 168 27.96 0.46 -16.37
CA PHE A 168 28.59 0.49 -15.05
C PHE A 168 29.01 1.92 -14.66
N ASP A 169 29.69 2.67 -15.55
CA ASP A 169 30.14 4.04 -15.29
C ASP A 169 28.99 4.99 -14.95
N ALA A 170 27.84 4.83 -15.62
CA ALA A 170 26.65 5.62 -15.35
C ALA A 170 26.02 5.24 -14.00
N CYS A 171 25.87 3.95 -13.73
CA CYS A 171 25.39 3.41 -12.46
C CYS A 171 26.27 3.87 -11.28
N GLN A 172 27.58 3.71 -11.41
CA GLN A 172 28.58 4.12 -10.42
C GLN A 172 28.45 5.62 -10.12
N TRP A 173 28.44 6.45 -11.17
CA TRP A 173 28.33 7.90 -11.00
C TRP A 173 27.05 8.29 -10.24
N LEU A 174 25.90 7.67 -10.56
CA LEU A 174 24.65 8.02 -9.90
C LEU A 174 24.65 7.60 -8.43
N ILE A 175 25.16 6.41 -8.09
CA ILE A 175 25.31 5.98 -6.69
C ILE A 175 26.22 6.95 -5.93
N GLU A 176 27.38 7.30 -6.48
CA GLU A 176 28.33 8.24 -5.86
C GLU A 176 27.67 9.61 -5.64
N TYR A 177 26.98 10.14 -6.65
CA TYR A 177 26.25 11.40 -6.55
C TYR A 177 25.15 11.38 -5.47
N LEU A 178 24.39 10.28 -5.35
CA LEU A 178 23.33 10.13 -4.35
C LEU A 178 23.87 10.01 -2.92
N VAL A 179 25.10 9.50 -2.75
CA VAL A 179 25.78 9.41 -1.45
C VAL A 179 26.37 10.76 -1.03
N GLU A 180 26.66 11.67 -1.95
CA GLU A 180 27.14 13.02 -1.64
C GLU A 180 26.05 13.92 -1.03
N ALA A 181 26.47 15.02 -0.40
CA ALA A 181 25.56 15.92 0.33
C ALA A 181 24.42 16.48 -0.54
N GLU A 182 24.70 16.84 -1.80
CA GLU A 182 23.68 17.31 -2.73
C GLU A 182 22.66 16.20 -3.05
N GLY A 183 23.12 14.99 -3.34
CA GLY A 183 22.27 13.84 -3.61
C GLY A 183 21.38 13.45 -2.43
N ARG A 184 21.93 13.45 -1.21
CA ARG A 184 21.17 13.20 0.03
C ARG A 184 20.03 14.20 0.20
N GLU A 185 20.31 15.48 -0.05
CA GLU A 185 19.31 16.54 0.03
C GLU A 185 18.22 16.38 -1.04
N LEU A 186 18.58 15.92 -2.25
CA LEU A 186 17.60 15.59 -3.29
C LEU A 186 16.68 14.44 -2.88
N ILE A 187 17.25 13.35 -2.33
CA ILE A 187 16.45 12.22 -1.82
C ILE A 187 15.46 12.73 -0.79
N LYS A 188 15.93 13.44 0.24
CA LYS A 188 15.06 14.00 1.29
C LYS A 188 13.98 14.93 0.73
N THR A 189 14.37 15.93 -0.07
CA THR A 189 13.47 16.93 -0.65
C THR A 189 12.37 16.27 -1.48
N PHE A 190 12.73 15.34 -2.36
CA PHE A 190 11.80 14.82 -3.36
C PHE A 190 11.07 13.53 -2.95
N LEU A 191 11.68 12.70 -2.12
CA LEU A 191 11.08 11.44 -1.65
C LEU A 191 10.21 11.65 -0.40
N LEU A 192 10.55 12.60 0.47
CA LEU A 192 9.87 12.78 1.77
C LEU A 192 9.13 14.12 1.86
N GLU A 193 9.83 15.25 1.68
CA GLU A 193 9.26 16.58 1.93
C GLU A 193 8.29 17.04 0.83
N CYS A 194 8.48 16.54 -0.40
CA CYS A 194 7.63 16.88 -1.54
C CYS A 194 6.20 16.41 -1.29
N SER A 195 5.26 17.36 -1.27
CA SER A 195 3.82 17.08 -1.09
C SER A 195 3.16 16.39 -2.29
N VAL A 196 3.84 16.33 -3.44
CA VAL A 196 3.30 15.77 -4.68
C VAL A 196 3.62 14.29 -4.78
N ARG A 197 2.61 13.44 -4.56
CA ARG A 197 2.74 11.97 -4.63
C ARG A 197 3.37 11.47 -5.94
N GLU A 198 2.96 12.01 -7.09
CA GLU A 198 3.50 11.66 -8.42
C GLU A 198 5.03 11.82 -8.48
N VAL A 199 5.57 12.89 -7.89
CA VAL A 199 7.01 13.14 -7.83
C VAL A 199 7.70 12.15 -6.89
N ARG A 200 7.12 11.90 -5.71
CA ARG A 200 7.67 10.89 -4.78
C ARG A 200 7.72 9.50 -5.40
N VAL A 201 6.69 9.13 -6.17
CA VAL A 201 6.65 7.85 -6.91
C VAL A 201 7.78 7.80 -7.93
N ALA A 202 7.95 8.85 -8.76
CA ALA A 202 9.02 8.90 -9.75
C ALA A 202 10.42 8.75 -9.11
N VAL A 203 10.67 9.46 -8.00
CA VAL A 203 11.94 9.40 -7.28
C VAL A 203 12.17 8.02 -6.65
N ALA A 204 11.15 7.43 -6.02
CA ALA A 204 11.24 6.08 -5.49
C ALA A 204 11.56 5.05 -6.59
N THR A 205 10.93 5.15 -7.76
CA THR A 205 11.19 4.25 -8.90
C THR A 205 12.61 4.44 -9.47
N ILE A 206 13.11 5.67 -9.56
CA ILE A 206 14.49 5.93 -10.00
C ILE A 206 15.49 5.33 -9.01
N LEU A 207 15.27 5.50 -7.71
CA LEU A 207 16.12 4.90 -6.68
C LEU A 207 16.07 3.37 -6.74
N GLU A 208 14.90 2.75 -6.93
CA GLU A 208 14.75 1.29 -7.06
C GLU A 208 15.55 0.75 -8.24
N LYS A 209 15.41 1.36 -9.42
CA LYS A 209 16.16 0.98 -10.64
C LYS A 209 17.66 1.16 -10.48
N THR A 210 18.07 2.20 -9.76
CA THR A 210 19.47 2.46 -9.43
C THR A 210 20.01 1.37 -8.49
N LEU A 211 19.27 1.01 -7.43
CA LEU A 211 19.66 -0.06 -6.51
C LEU A 211 19.70 -1.43 -7.19
N ASP A 212 18.74 -1.76 -8.05
CA ASP A 212 18.73 -2.98 -8.85
C ASP A 212 20.00 -3.11 -9.71
N SER A 213 20.28 -2.07 -10.51
CA SER A 213 21.46 -2.04 -11.37
C SER A 213 22.77 -2.08 -10.57
N ALA A 214 22.81 -1.40 -9.41
CA ALA A 214 23.97 -1.41 -8.54
C ALA A 214 24.19 -2.77 -7.88
N LEU A 215 23.11 -3.47 -7.48
CA LEU A 215 23.19 -4.81 -6.90
C LEU A 215 23.77 -5.82 -7.90
N PHE A 216 23.44 -5.70 -9.19
CA PHE A 216 24.08 -6.49 -10.25
C PHE A 216 25.62 -6.30 -10.28
N HIS A 217 26.11 -5.13 -9.88
CA HIS A 217 27.54 -4.78 -9.84
C HIS A 217 28.14 -4.75 -8.42
N GLN A 218 27.48 -5.36 -7.43
CA GLN A 218 27.83 -5.23 -6.00
C GLN A 218 29.31 -5.49 -5.66
N GLU A 219 29.97 -6.43 -6.34
CA GLU A 219 31.38 -6.78 -6.09
C GLU A 219 32.35 -5.64 -6.42
N LYS A 220 31.96 -4.78 -7.37
CA LYS A 220 32.78 -3.66 -7.86
C LYS A 220 32.37 -2.33 -7.22
N LEU A 221 31.13 -2.22 -6.77
CA LEU A 221 30.52 -0.95 -6.37
C LEU A 221 30.32 -0.84 -4.85
N LYS A 222 31.41 -0.60 -4.12
CA LYS A 222 31.37 -0.45 -2.65
C LYS A 222 30.43 0.68 -2.17
N SER A 223 30.25 1.72 -2.98
CA SER A 223 29.35 2.84 -2.68
C SER A 223 27.86 2.44 -2.63
N LEU A 224 27.48 1.24 -3.12
CA LEU A 224 26.14 0.68 -2.89
C LEU A 224 25.85 0.54 -1.39
N HIS A 225 26.80 0.03 -0.61
CA HIS A 225 26.64 -0.13 0.84
C HIS A 225 26.41 1.24 1.51
N GLN A 226 27.17 2.26 1.10
CA GLN A 226 27.00 3.63 1.60
C GLN A 226 25.63 4.21 1.24
N LEU A 227 25.10 3.92 0.04
CA LEU A 227 23.75 4.38 -0.32
C LEU A 227 22.67 3.69 0.53
N ILE A 228 22.81 2.40 0.84
CA ILE A 228 21.89 1.71 1.75
C ILE A 228 21.95 2.36 3.15
N GLU A 229 23.13 2.63 3.69
CA GLU A 229 23.30 3.35 4.96
C GLU A 229 22.64 4.73 4.93
N VAL A 230 22.82 5.50 3.85
CA VAL A 230 22.16 6.81 3.65
C VAL A 230 20.65 6.65 3.68
N LEU A 231 20.09 5.71 2.91
CA LEU A 231 18.64 5.52 2.84
C LEU A 231 18.06 5.04 4.19
N LEU A 232 18.76 4.17 4.92
CA LEU A 232 18.33 3.69 6.23
C LEU A 232 18.43 4.78 7.31
N SER A 233 19.45 5.64 7.26
CA SER A 233 19.62 6.76 8.22
C SER A 233 18.45 7.76 8.19
N LEU A 234 17.69 7.81 7.09
CA LEU A 234 16.48 8.64 7.01
C LEU A 234 15.41 8.19 8.02
N LEU A 235 15.42 6.92 8.48
CA LEU A 235 14.47 6.40 9.49
C LEU A 235 14.66 7.00 10.88
N ASP A 236 15.85 7.52 11.18
CA ASP A 236 16.15 8.07 12.50
C ASP A 236 15.40 9.39 12.75
N LYS A 237 15.25 10.20 11.69
CA LYS A 237 14.70 11.56 11.81
C LYS A 237 13.78 11.96 10.66
N ASP A 238 14.26 11.91 9.43
CA ASP A 238 13.58 12.53 8.29
C ASP A 238 12.25 11.85 7.94
N VAL A 239 12.20 10.51 8.01
CA VAL A 239 10.97 9.74 7.79
C VAL A 239 9.96 9.96 8.93
N PRO A 240 10.33 9.91 10.23
CA PRO A 240 9.45 10.31 11.33
C PRO A 240 8.84 11.72 11.17
N GLU A 241 9.66 12.72 10.82
CA GLU A 241 9.20 14.10 10.62
C GLU A 241 8.24 14.22 9.43
N ASN A 242 8.36 13.34 8.43
CA ASN A 242 7.55 13.32 7.21
C ASN A 242 6.63 12.08 7.10
N CYS A 243 6.21 11.49 8.23
CA CYS A 243 5.48 10.21 8.26
C CYS A 243 4.17 10.17 7.45
N LYS A 244 3.55 11.32 7.14
CA LYS A 244 2.35 11.38 6.29
C LYS A 244 2.64 11.18 4.80
N ASN A 245 3.91 11.25 4.39
CA ASN A 245 4.35 11.15 3.00
C ASN A 245 5.33 9.99 2.77
N CYS A 246 5.59 9.15 3.77
CA CYS A 246 6.65 8.15 3.73
C CYS A 246 6.30 6.86 2.97
N ALA A 247 5.05 6.68 2.52
CA ALA A 247 4.65 5.45 1.82
C ALA A 247 5.55 5.15 0.60
N GLN A 248 5.98 6.17 -0.17
CA GLN A 248 6.88 5.97 -1.32
C GLN A 248 8.32 5.62 -0.91
N TYR A 249 8.77 6.06 0.26
CA TYR A 249 10.05 5.64 0.83
C TYR A 249 10.02 4.14 1.17
N PHE A 250 8.94 3.65 1.79
CA PHE A 250 8.81 2.22 2.07
C PHE A 250 8.55 1.39 0.80
N PHE A 251 7.85 1.96 -0.20
CA PHE A 251 7.65 1.33 -1.50
C PHE A 251 8.97 1.01 -2.21
N LEU A 252 9.98 1.88 -2.10
CA LEU A 252 11.33 1.66 -2.63
C LEU A 252 11.91 0.33 -2.11
N PHE A 253 11.95 0.13 -0.79
CA PHE A 253 12.49 -1.09 -0.20
C PHE A 253 11.63 -2.31 -0.52
N ASN A 254 10.30 -2.18 -0.44
CA ASN A 254 9.37 -3.25 -0.79
C ASN A 254 9.63 -3.77 -2.21
N ASN A 255 9.70 -2.89 -3.19
CA ASN A 255 9.92 -3.30 -4.58
C ASN A 255 11.32 -3.86 -4.81
N PHE A 256 12.33 -3.26 -4.18
CA PHE A 256 13.70 -3.76 -4.25
C PHE A 256 13.79 -5.21 -3.77
N VAL A 257 13.19 -5.52 -2.62
CA VAL A 257 13.14 -6.89 -2.07
C VAL A 257 12.28 -7.80 -2.92
N GLN A 258 11.08 -7.36 -3.34
CA GLN A 258 10.18 -8.17 -4.14
C GLN A 258 10.79 -8.58 -5.49
N LYS A 259 11.62 -7.71 -6.09
CA LYS A 259 12.27 -7.94 -7.38
C LYS A 259 13.56 -8.76 -7.27
N GLN A 260 14.40 -8.48 -6.28
CA GLN A 260 15.73 -9.11 -6.13
C GLN A 260 15.73 -10.32 -5.20
N GLY A 261 14.67 -10.52 -4.43
CA GLY A 261 14.51 -11.60 -3.46
C GLY A 261 15.68 -11.67 -2.47
N ILE A 262 16.25 -12.86 -2.36
CA ILE A 262 17.37 -13.21 -1.47
C ILE A 262 18.53 -12.21 -1.52
N ARG A 263 18.91 -11.71 -2.71
CA ARG A 263 20.07 -10.80 -2.85
C ARG A 263 19.84 -9.44 -2.18
N ALA A 264 18.63 -8.88 -2.31
CA ALA A 264 18.28 -7.65 -1.61
C ALA A 264 18.10 -7.89 -0.11
N CYS A 265 17.52 -9.03 0.28
CA CYS A 265 17.36 -9.39 1.69
C CYS A 265 18.72 -9.46 2.40
N ASP A 266 19.69 -10.17 1.81
CA ASP A 266 21.05 -10.29 2.35
C ASP A 266 21.72 -8.92 2.48
N LEU A 267 21.63 -8.06 1.47
CA LEU A 267 22.18 -6.70 1.53
C LEU A 267 21.54 -5.86 2.66
N LEU A 268 20.21 -5.92 2.81
CA LEU A 268 19.49 -5.14 3.82
C LEU A 268 19.76 -5.65 5.24
N LEU A 269 19.80 -6.96 5.46
CA LEU A 269 20.08 -7.56 6.77
C LEU A 269 21.50 -7.27 7.23
N ARG A 270 22.50 -7.28 6.34
CA ARG A 270 23.89 -6.88 6.65
C ARG A 270 24.02 -5.44 7.15
N HIS A 271 23.05 -4.59 6.84
CA HIS A 271 22.99 -3.19 7.24
C HIS A 271 21.95 -2.92 8.33
N SER A 272 21.51 -3.96 9.05
CA SER A 272 20.53 -3.88 10.13
C SER A 272 19.24 -3.16 9.73
N ALA A 273 18.81 -3.30 8.47
CA ALA A 273 17.60 -2.64 7.98
C ALA A 273 16.37 -3.02 8.81
N LEU A 274 16.30 -4.29 9.25
CA LEU A 274 15.22 -4.78 10.08
C LEU A 274 15.16 -4.01 11.41
N SER A 275 16.28 -3.89 12.12
CA SER A 275 16.37 -3.07 13.33
C SER A 275 15.90 -1.62 13.12
N HIS A 276 16.35 -0.93 12.06
CA HIS A 276 15.90 0.44 11.75
C HIS A 276 14.38 0.52 11.51
N MET A 277 13.83 -0.45 10.76
CA MET A 277 12.40 -0.54 10.43
C MET A 277 11.54 -0.81 11.68
N ILE A 278 11.98 -1.70 12.55
CA ILE A 278 11.27 -2.03 13.80
C ILE A 278 11.37 -0.88 14.80
N ASN A 279 12.53 -0.25 14.92
CA ASN A 279 12.70 0.97 15.73
C ASN A 279 11.80 2.09 15.23
N PHE A 280 11.61 2.25 13.92
CA PHE A 280 10.64 3.20 13.37
C PHE A 280 9.20 2.86 13.80
N LEU A 281 8.75 1.62 13.64
CA LEU A 281 7.38 1.20 13.99
C LEU A 281 7.08 1.34 15.48
N LEU A 282 7.99 0.86 16.32
CA LEU A 282 7.73 0.64 17.74
C LEU A 282 8.31 1.74 18.63
N GLY A 283 9.36 2.42 18.17
CA GLY A 283 10.20 3.26 19.02
C GLY A 283 11.30 2.45 19.73
N PRO A 284 12.31 3.13 20.29
CA PRO A 284 13.40 2.47 20.99
C PRO A 284 12.91 1.78 22.27
N ASN A 285 13.31 0.52 22.50
CA ASN A 285 13.03 -0.25 23.72
C ASN A 285 11.54 -0.32 24.11
N ARG A 286 10.63 -0.52 23.14
CA ARG A 286 9.19 -0.61 23.40
C ARG A 286 8.87 -1.76 24.35
N GLN A 287 8.25 -1.44 25.47
CA GLN A 287 7.66 -2.42 26.39
C GLN A 287 6.16 -2.63 26.09
N ASN A 288 5.62 -3.79 26.47
CA ASN A 288 4.22 -4.17 26.19
C ASN A 288 3.16 -3.18 26.71
N ASN A 289 3.46 -2.42 27.76
CA ASN A 289 2.50 -1.51 28.42
C ASN A 289 2.55 -0.06 27.90
N GLN A 290 3.33 0.21 26.85
CA GLN A 290 3.44 1.55 26.28
C GLN A 290 2.41 1.78 25.16
N ASN A 291 1.89 3.00 25.10
CA ASN A 291 1.03 3.44 24.00
C ASN A 291 1.73 3.26 22.65
N ARG A 292 0.95 2.96 21.60
CA ARG A 292 1.48 2.90 20.23
C ARG A 292 2.15 4.23 19.87
N ARG A 293 3.32 4.15 19.23
CA ARG A 293 4.08 5.31 18.75
C ARG A 293 3.29 6.13 17.73
N TRP A 294 2.55 5.45 16.85
CA TRP A 294 1.84 6.05 15.74
C TRP A 294 0.33 5.97 15.91
N SER A 295 -0.37 7.02 15.51
CA SER A 295 -1.83 6.98 15.40
C SER A 295 -2.27 6.06 14.25
N SER A 296 -3.48 5.51 14.32
CA SER A 296 -4.04 4.68 13.24
C SER A 296 -4.06 5.39 11.88
N ALA A 297 -4.20 6.72 11.85
CA ALA A 297 -4.14 7.50 10.62
C ALA A 297 -2.74 7.52 10.00
N GLN A 298 -1.68 7.57 10.81
CA GLN A 298 -0.29 7.49 10.35
C GLN A 298 0.08 6.06 9.98
N ALA A 299 -0.35 5.08 10.77
CA ALA A 299 -0.04 3.66 10.55
C ALA A 299 -0.49 3.16 9.16
N ARG A 300 -1.54 3.76 8.59
CA ARG A 300 -2.01 3.47 7.23
C ARG A 300 -0.99 3.75 6.13
N GLU A 301 0.01 4.60 6.37
CA GLU A 301 1.09 4.89 5.42
C GLU A 301 2.21 3.82 5.43
N PHE A 302 2.18 2.85 6.36
CA PHE A 302 3.26 1.89 6.59
C PHE A 302 3.01 0.52 5.96
N GLY A 303 2.03 0.39 5.06
CA GLY A 303 1.72 -0.91 4.43
C GLY A 303 2.93 -1.54 3.72
N PHE A 304 3.69 -0.75 2.96
CA PHE A 304 4.91 -1.24 2.31
C PHE A 304 6.01 -1.61 3.30
N LEU A 305 6.07 -0.98 4.49
CA LEU A 305 7.03 -1.33 5.53
C LEU A 305 6.74 -2.72 6.09
N HIS A 306 5.48 -3.01 6.42
CA HIS A 306 5.08 -4.34 6.88
C HIS A 306 5.35 -5.41 5.82
N ASN A 307 5.10 -5.12 4.54
CA ASN A 307 5.44 -6.03 3.46
C ASN A 307 6.96 -6.24 3.32
N THR A 308 7.78 -5.19 3.44
CA THR A 308 9.24 -5.35 3.42
C THR A 308 9.71 -6.25 4.54
N VAL A 309 9.25 -6.04 5.78
CA VAL A 309 9.61 -6.91 6.91
C VAL A 309 9.16 -8.34 6.67
N ALA A 310 7.93 -8.54 6.18
CA ALA A 310 7.42 -9.86 5.85
C ALA A 310 8.26 -10.56 4.78
N LEU A 311 8.69 -9.84 3.73
CA LEU A 311 9.56 -10.40 2.69
C LEU A 311 10.96 -10.78 3.23
N LEU A 312 11.53 -10.02 4.17
CA LEU A 312 12.80 -10.39 4.80
C LEU A 312 12.69 -11.73 5.55
N VAL A 313 11.57 -11.95 6.25
CA VAL A 313 11.29 -13.22 6.94
C VAL A 313 11.04 -14.35 5.94
N LEU A 314 10.24 -14.11 4.90
CA LEU A 314 9.88 -15.11 3.89
C LEU A 314 11.08 -15.59 3.04
N ASN A 315 12.14 -14.78 2.93
CA ASN A 315 13.39 -15.17 2.28
C ASN A 315 14.42 -15.79 3.25
N SER A 316 14.07 -15.99 4.53
CA SER A 316 14.91 -16.62 5.56
C SER A 316 14.47 -18.06 5.81
N ASP A 317 15.42 -18.98 5.98
CA ASP A 317 15.16 -20.38 6.32
C ASP A 317 14.83 -20.52 7.81
N VAL A 318 13.55 -20.63 8.13
CA VAL A 318 13.05 -20.80 9.52
C VAL A 318 12.96 -22.27 9.93
N SER A 319 13.50 -23.22 9.16
CA SER A 319 13.38 -24.66 9.45
C SER A 319 13.98 -25.05 10.80
N SER A 320 14.97 -24.31 11.30
CA SER A 320 15.56 -24.48 12.64
C SER A 320 14.58 -24.18 13.78
N GLN A 321 13.50 -23.45 13.52
CA GLN A 321 12.49 -23.06 14.51
C GLN A 321 11.31 -24.05 14.58
N ARG A 322 11.33 -25.12 13.78
CA ARG A 322 10.30 -26.16 13.82
C ARG A 322 10.53 -27.04 15.04
N ASN A 323 9.52 -27.17 15.88
CA ASN A 323 9.56 -27.99 17.09
C ASN A 323 8.78 -29.31 16.94
N VAL A 324 8.13 -29.53 15.79
CA VAL A 324 7.49 -30.79 15.41
C VAL A 324 8.04 -31.27 14.07
N ALA A 325 8.24 -32.57 13.91
CA ALA A 325 8.76 -33.14 12.67
C ALA A 325 7.70 -33.06 11.55
N PRO A 326 8.01 -32.52 10.36
CA PRO A 326 7.03 -32.33 9.29
C PRO A 326 6.52 -33.62 8.64
N GLY A 327 7.23 -34.74 8.79
CA GLY A 327 6.83 -36.01 8.16
C GLY A 327 6.71 -35.88 6.64
N LEU A 328 5.54 -36.23 6.10
CA LEU A 328 5.23 -36.14 4.66
C LEU A 328 4.73 -34.76 4.22
N PHE A 329 4.48 -33.85 5.17
CA PHE A 329 3.97 -32.53 4.87
C PHE A 329 5.10 -31.63 4.35
N ALA A 330 4.83 -30.94 3.26
CA ALA A 330 5.71 -29.92 2.73
C ALA A 330 4.99 -28.58 2.82
N LEU A 331 5.67 -27.57 3.37
CA LEU A 331 5.17 -26.21 3.31
C LEU A 331 5.11 -25.78 1.84
N HIS A 332 3.93 -25.38 1.38
CA HIS A 332 3.79 -24.76 0.07
C HIS A 332 4.74 -23.56 0.00
N SER A 333 5.46 -23.43 -1.14
CA SER A 333 6.43 -22.36 -1.34
C SER A 333 5.80 -21.04 -0.93
N PRO A 334 6.39 -20.32 0.03
CA PRO A 334 5.77 -19.20 0.71
C PRO A 334 5.80 -17.93 -0.13
N LEU A 335 5.89 -18.09 -1.46
CA LEU A 335 5.51 -17.20 -2.54
C LEU A 335 5.58 -18.02 -3.85
N ASN A 336 4.70 -17.74 -4.83
CA ASN A 336 4.98 -18.00 -6.26
C ASN A 336 6.09 -17.06 -6.80
N ILE A 337 7.02 -16.61 -5.94
CA ILE A 337 8.21 -15.91 -6.39
C ILE A 337 9.10 -17.01 -6.93
N THR A 338 9.43 -16.91 -8.21
CA THR A 338 10.51 -17.62 -8.87
C THR A 338 11.85 -17.21 -8.25
N THR A 339 12.09 -17.52 -6.96
CA THR A 339 13.42 -17.39 -6.35
C THR A 339 14.25 -18.55 -6.86
N SER A 340 15.11 -18.26 -7.84
CA SER A 340 15.98 -19.24 -8.49
C SER A 340 17.15 -19.74 -7.58
N GLY A 341 17.01 -19.70 -6.25
CA GLY A 341 18.09 -20.03 -5.30
C GLY A 341 17.60 -20.43 -3.89
N PRO A 342 18.51 -20.99 -3.05
CA PRO A 342 18.20 -21.41 -1.69
C PRO A 342 17.93 -20.21 -0.77
N LEU A 343 17.05 -20.39 0.23
CA LEU A 343 16.74 -19.38 1.26
C LEU A 343 18.00 -18.95 2.03
N LEU A 344 17.97 -17.75 2.62
CA LEU A 344 19.04 -17.28 3.50
C LEU A 344 19.05 -18.05 4.81
N ALA A 345 20.23 -18.25 5.41
CA ALA A 345 20.30 -18.72 6.78
C ALA A 345 19.54 -17.75 7.71
N LEU A 346 18.89 -18.29 8.74
CA LEU A 346 18.13 -17.48 9.70
C LEU A 346 19.05 -16.45 10.37
N HIS A 347 18.79 -15.16 10.09
CA HIS A 347 19.53 -14.07 10.68
C HIS A 347 19.06 -13.81 12.13
N GLU A 348 19.99 -13.47 13.03
CA GLU A 348 19.71 -13.26 14.46
C GLU A 348 18.61 -12.20 14.69
N GLU A 349 18.64 -11.08 13.96
CA GLU A 349 17.58 -10.06 14.03
C GLU A 349 16.19 -10.59 13.64
N VAL A 350 16.11 -11.51 12.67
CA VAL A 350 14.84 -12.13 12.24
C VAL A 350 14.36 -13.11 13.30
N GLU A 351 15.27 -13.93 13.84
CA GLU A 351 14.97 -14.85 14.93
C GLU A 351 14.44 -14.12 16.17
N ALA A 352 15.12 -13.07 16.59
CA ALA A 352 14.74 -12.26 17.74
C ALA A 352 13.37 -11.59 17.58
N LEU A 353 13.08 -11.08 16.38
CA LEU A 353 11.84 -10.38 16.09
C LEU A 353 10.62 -11.31 16.03
N ILE A 354 10.79 -12.53 15.54
CA ILE A 354 9.66 -13.44 15.25
C ILE A 354 9.49 -14.49 16.34
N PHE A 355 10.58 -15.13 16.79
CA PHE A 355 10.50 -16.33 17.60
C PHE A 355 10.86 -16.11 19.08
N LEU A 356 11.55 -15.01 19.41
CA LEU A 356 11.91 -14.68 20.79
C LEU A 356 10.90 -13.75 21.46
N SER A 357 10.95 -13.70 22.80
CA SER A 357 9.99 -12.93 23.60
C SER A 357 10.04 -11.41 23.36
N GLU A 358 11.18 -10.91 22.90
CA GLU A 358 11.42 -9.49 22.54
C GLU A 358 10.60 -9.05 21.32
N GLY A 359 10.23 -10.00 20.46
CA GLY A 359 9.44 -9.79 19.26
C GLY A 359 7.94 -9.55 19.48
N LYS A 360 7.41 -9.85 20.68
CA LYS A 360 5.96 -9.77 20.98
C LYS A 360 5.32 -8.41 20.64
N PRO A 361 5.95 -7.24 20.91
CA PRO A 361 5.39 -5.95 20.52
C PRO A 361 5.22 -5.79 19.01
N TYR A 362 6.10 -6.39 18.20
CA TYR A 362 5.98 -6.39 16.74
C TYR A 362 4.82 -7.29 16.28
N LEU A 363 4.67 -8.49 16.85
CA LEU A 363 3.54 -9.38 16.53
C LEU A 363 2.18 -8.74 16.87
N MET A 364 2.12 -7.94 17.95
CA MET A 364 0.96 -7.09 18.24
C MET A 364 0.76 -5.99 17.19
N GLU A 365 1.84 -5.36 16.71
CA GLU A 365 1.77 -4.40 15.62
C GLU A 365 1.28 -5.03 14.31
N VAL A 366 1.62 -6.30 14.03
CA VAL A 366 1.07 -7.08 12.90
C VAL A 366 -0.45 -7.21 13.02
N MET A 367 -0.99 -7.47 14.22
CA MET A 367 -2.44 -7.51 14.44
C MET A 367 -3.11 -6.16 14.15
N HIS A 368 -2.47 -5.05 14.56
CA HIS A 368 -2.95 -3.70 14.24
C HIS A 368 -2.90 -3.43 12.73
N ALA A 369 -1.81 -3.82 12.06
CA ALA A 369 -1.66 -3.68 10.62
C ALA A 369 -2.77 -4.42 9.86
N LEU A 370 -3.10 -5.65 10.26
CA LEU A 370 -4.19 -6.42 9.65
C LEU A 370 -5.56 -5.73 9.76
N ARG A 371 -5.81 -5.00 10.84
CA ARG A 371 -7.07 -4.27 11.06
C ARG A 371 -7.11 -2.93 10.33
N GLU A 372 -5.99 -2.21 10.32
CA GLU A 372 -5.95 -0.79 9.92
C GLU A 372 -5.58 -0.58 8.46
N LEU A 373 -4.79 -1.48 7.86
CA LEU A 373 -4.33 -1.35 6.48
C LEU A 373 -5.41 -1.78 5.48
N THR A 374 -5.47 -1.04 4.37
CA THR A 374 -6.35 -1.34 3.24
C THR A 374 -5.54 -1.93 2.09
N GLY A 375 -6.08 -2.92 1.40
CA GLY A 375 -5.44 -3.56 0.25
C GLY A 375 -5.13 -5.03 0.50
N SER A 376 -4.29 -5.61 -0.36
CA SER A 376 -3.83 -7.00 -0.20
C SER A 376 -2.81 -7.07 0.93
N LEU A 377 -3.07 -7.94 1.91
CA LEU A 377 -2.18 -8.23 3.05
C LEU A 377 -1.63 -9.66 2.98
N LEU A 378 -1.67 -10.27 1.79
CA LEU A 378 -1.29 -11.67 1.58
C LEU A 378 0.14 -11.95 2.04
N ILE A 379 1.11 -11.10 1.69
CA ILE A 379 2.52 -11.27 2.08
C ILE A 379 2.67 -11.29 3.61
N LEU A 380 1.94 -10.42 4.31
CA LEU A 380 2.00 -10.35 5.77
C LEU A 380 1.35 -11.59 6.43
N ILE A 381 0.24 -12.09 5.87
CA ILE A 381 -0.44 -13.31 6.32
C ILE A 381 0.45 -14.54 6.04
N GLU A 382 1.04 -14.59 4.86
CA GLU A 382 1.95 -15.63 4.40
C GLU A 382 3.19 -15.72 5.29
N MET A 383 3.76 -14.58 5.73
CA MET A 383 4.83 -14.56 6.73
C MET A 383 4.43 -15.28 8.01
N VAL A 384 3.23 -14.99 8.55
CA VAL A 384 2.77 -15.64 9.79
C VAL A 384 2.56 -17.13 9.57
N VAL A 385 1.90 -17.52 8.47
CA VAL A 385 1.68 -18.92 8.09
C VAL A 385 2.99 -19.68 7.94
N TYR A 386 3.97 -19.07 7.27
CA TYR A 386 5.30 -19.62 7.05
C TYR A 386 6.00 -19.94 8.38
N CYS A 387 5.89 -19.04 9.37
CA CYS A 387 6.46 -19.23 10.70
C CYS A 387 5.66 -20.20 11.59
N CYS A 388 4.39 -20.46 11.30
CA CYS A 388 3.54 -21.41 12.05
C CYS A 388 3.77 -22.88 11.65
N PHE A 389 4.20 -23.15 10.42
CA PHE A 389 4.37 -24.51 9.92
C PHE A 389 5.31 -25.34 10.79
N CYS A 390 4.80 -26.43 11.36
CA CYS A 390 5.54 -27.32 12.27
C CYS A 390 6.16 -26.61 13.49
N ASN A 391 5.60 -25.47 13.90
CA ASN A 391 6.01 -24.70 15.06
C ASN A 391 4.80 -24.48 15.99
N GLU A 392 4.66 -25.33 16.98
CA GLU A 392 3.57 -25.30 17.95
C GLU A 392 3.59 -24.03 18.80
N HIS A 393 4.76 -23.64 19.32
CA HIS A 393 4.88 -22.48 20.21
C HIS A 393 4.48 -21.18 19.52
N PHE A 394 4.96 -20.98 18.29
CA PHE A 394 4.61 -19.81 17.50
C PHE A 394 3.14 -19.86 17.06
N SER A 395 2.64 -21.02 16.60
CA SER A 395 1.22 -21.21 16.26
C SER A 395 0.29 -20.83 17.42
N LEU A 396 0.54 -21.33 18.62
CA LEU A 396 -0.26 -21.01 19.80
C LEU A 396 -0.16 -19.53 20.16
N THR A 397 1.03 -18.93 20.08
CA THR A 397 1.23 -17.50 20.34
C THR A 397 0.37 -16.63 19.39
N MET A 398 0.38 -16.95 18.10
CA MET A 398 -0.41 -16.23 17.11
C MET A 398 -1.92 -16.44 17.29
N LEU A 399 -2.37 -17.64 17.63
CA LEU A 399 -3.77 -17.92 17.94
C LEU A 399 -4.26 -17.12 19.16
N HIS A 400 -3.43 -16.94 20.20
CA HIS A 400 -3.75 -16.07 21.32
C HIS A 400 -3.90 -14.60 20.90
N PHE A 401 -3.01 -14.09 20.04
CA PHE A 401 -3.11 -12.72 19.53
C PHE A 401 -4.38 -12.51 18.70
N ILE A 402 -4.70 -13.44 17.80
CA ILE A 402 -5.92 -13.43 16.99
C ILE A 402 -7.16 -13.43 17.88
N LYS A 403 -7.22 -14.33 18.86
CA LYS A 403 -8.31 -14.43 19.83
C LYS A 403 -8.56 -13.11 20.57
N ASN A 404 -7.50 -12.48 21.06
CA ASN A 404 -7.59 -11.16 21.70
C ASN A 404 -8.17 -10.10 20.74
N GLN A 405 -7.80 -10.11 19.46
CA GLN A 405 -8.40 -9.20 18.48
C GLN A 405 -9.88 -9.49 18.23
N LEU A 406 -10.28 -10.76 18.09
CA LEU A 406 -11.67 -11.15 17.87
C LEU A 406 -12.59 -10.71 19.02
N GLU A 407 -12.08 -10.73 20.25
CA GLU A 407 -12.82 -10.29 21.44
C GLU A 407 -12.92 -8.76 21.56
N THR A 408 -11.81 -8.07 21.34
CA THR A 408 -11.68 -6.64 21.70
C THR A 408 -11.93 -5.67 20.54
N ALA A 409 -11.71 -6.08 19.30
CA ALA A 409 -11.79 -5.18 18.15
C ALA A 409 -13.24 -4.96 17.63
N PRO A 410 -13.53 -3.83 16.97
CA PRO A 410 -14.80 -3.62 16.29
C PRO A 410 -15.06 -4.67 15.19
N PRO A 411 -16.29 -5.21 15.05
CA PRO A 411 -16.59 -6.27 14.09
C PRO A 411 -16.24 -5.95 12.62
N HIS A 412 -16.34 -4.69 12.22
CA HIS A 412 -16.04 -4.27 10.84
C HIS A 412 -14.53 -4.26 10.50
N GLU A 413 -13.65 -4.42 11.49
CA GLU A 413 -12.20 -4.51 11.32
C GLU A 413 -11.69 -5.97 11.37
N LEU A 414 -12.57 -6.94 11.60
CA LEU A 414 -12.17 -8.34 11.82
C LEU A 414 -11.91 -9.13 10.55
N LYS A 415 -12.25 -8.61 9.36
CA LYS A 415 -12.16 -9.35 8.09
C LYS A 415 -10.79 -10.00 7.87
N ASN A 416 -9.71 -9.24 8.03
CA ASN A 416 -8.35 -9.76 7.82
C ASN A 416 -7.87 -10.62 8.99
N ILE A 417 -8.41 -10.43 10.20
CA ILE A 417 -8.13 -11.28 11.35
C ILE A 417 -8.73 -12.67 11.13
N PHE A 418 -9.98 -12.76 10.66
CA PHE A 418 -10.58 -14.03 10.26
C PHE A 418 -9.87 -14.66 9.05
N HIS A 419 -9.37 -13.85 8.10
CA HIS A 419 -8.57 -14.38 7.00
C HIS A 419 -7.26 -15.00 7.51
N LEU A 420 -6.53 -14.33 8.39
CA LEU A 420 -5.33 -14.90 9.01
C LEU A 420 -5.66 -16.18 9.77
N LEU A 421 -6.72 -16.18 10.59
CA LEU A 421 -7.15 -17.38 11.32
C LEU A 421 -7.46 -18.53 10.37
N HIS A 422 -8.16 -18.25 9.27
CA HIS A 422 -8.44 -19.25 8.23
C HIS A 422 -7.15 -19.86 7.72
N GLU A 423 -6.19 -19.05 7.26
CA GLU A 423 -4.93 -19.53 6.70
C GLU A 423 -4.13 -20.37 7.71
N LEU A 424 -4.14 -20.00 9.00
CA LEU A 424 -3.50 -20.79 10.08
C LEU A 424 -4.15 -22.15 10.30
N LEU A 425 -5.48 -22.21 10.26
CA LEU A 425 -6.22 -23.46 10.52
C LEU A 425 -6.18 -24.43 9.35
N ILE A 426 -5.91 -23.96 8.13
CA ILE A 426 -5.76 -24.83 6.95
C ILE A 426 -4.34 -25.31 6.71
N ILE A 427 -3.33 -24.83 7.45
CA ILE A 427 -1.95 -25.32 7.31
C ILE A 427 -1.93 -26.84 7.45
N GLU A 428 -1.49 -27.53 6.41
CA GLU A 428 -1.35 -28.98 6.39
C GLU A 428 -0.01 -29.37 7.01
N ASP A 429 -0.04 -29.67 8.30
CA ASP A 429 1.09 -30.20 9.06
C ASP A 429 0.56 -31.07 10.23
N PRO A 430 1.42 -31.72 11.03
CA PRO A 430 0.96 -32.55 12.15
C PRO A 430 0.21 -31.80 13.26
N LEU A 431 0.18 -30.47 13.23
CA LEU A 431 -0.45 -29.59 14.23
C LEU A 431 -1.81 -29.05 13.78
N GLN A 432 -2.28 -29.37 12.56
CA GLN A 432 -3.53 -28.80 11.99
C GLN A 432 -4.73 -28.98 12.91
N ILE A 433 -4.96 -30.20 13.40
CA ILE A 433 -6.09 -30.50 14.27
C ILE A 433 -5.98 -29.82 15.65
N GLU A 434 -4.77 -29.70 16.19
CA GLU A 434 -4.53 -29.03 17.47
C GLU A 434 -4.76 -27.52 17.38
N ARG A 435 -4.40 -26.89 16.25
CA ARG A 435 -4.76 -25.49 15.98
C ARG A 435 -6.28 -25.30 15.92
N VAL A 436 -7.02 -26.24 15.29
CA VAL A 436 -8.49 -26.20 15.22
C VAL A 436 -9.10 -26.33 16.63
N LYS A 437 -8.70 -27.34 17.41
CA LYS A 437 -9.17 -27.50 18.80
C LYS A 437 -8.89 -26.25 19.63
N PHE A 438 -7.68 -25.71 19.55
CA PHE A 438 -7.30 -24.50 20.29
C PHE A 438 -8.21 -23.31 19.96
N ALA A 439 -8.47 -23.08 18.66
CA ALA A 439 -9.27 -21.96 18.19
C ALA A 439 -10.74 -22.04 18.65
N PHE A 440 -11.31 -23.25 18.80
CA PHE A 440 -12.73 -23.43 19.10
C PHE A 440 -13.04 -23.79 20.57
N GLU A 441 -12.29 -24.71 21.18
CA GLU A 441 -12.62 -25.34 22.48
C GLU A 441 -11.97 -24.71 23.71
N THR A 442 -10.95 -23.86 23.56
CA THR A 442 -10.32 -23.23 24.74
C THR A 442 -11.35 -22.44 25.56
N GLU A 443 -11.11 -22.24 26.87
CA GLU A 443 -12.06 -21.56 27.79
C GLU A 443 -12.57 -20.21 27.25
N ASN A 444 -11.77 -19.53 26.41
CA ASN A 444 -12.15 -18.31 25.71
C ASN A 444 -12.03 -18.45 24.16
N GLY A 445 -12.28 -19.63 23.61
CA GLY A 445 -12.23 -19.93 22.17
C GLY A 445 -13.41 -19.32 21.40
N LEU A 446 -13.49 -19.59 20.10
CA LEU A 446 -14.56 -19.06 19.23
C LEU A 446 -15.96 -19.42 19.72
N LEU A 447 -16.18 -20.62 20.27
CA LEU A 447 -17.49 -21.03 20.80
C LEU A 447 -17.90 -20.19 22.02
N ALA A 448 -16.97 -19.95 22.94
CA ALA A 448 -17.19 -19.08 24.09
C ALA A 448 -17.47 -17.63 23.65
N LEU A 449 -16.71 -17.13 22.67
CA LEU A 449 -16.92 -15.80 22.09
C LEU A 449 -18.31 -15.68 21.45
N MET A 450 -18.78 -16.71 20.74
CA MET A 450 -20.12 -16.76 20.16
C MET A 450 -21.20 -16.72 21.25
N HIS A 451 -21.06 -17.52 22.31
CA HIS A 451 -21.99 -17.49 23.44
C HIS A 451 -22.06 -16.12 24.11
N HIS A 452 -20.93 -15.44 24.30
CA HIS A 452 -20.89 -14.12 24.93
C HIS A 452 -21.45 -13.01 24.01
N SER A 453 -21.19 -13.08 22.71
CA SER A 453 -21.53 -12.03 21.75
C SER A 453 -22.95 -12.15 21.17
N ASN A 454 -23.62 -13.30 21.27
CA ASN A 454 -24.92 -13.56 20.64
C ASN A 454 -26.02 -12.50 20.91
N HIS A 455 -26.01 -11.86 22.08
CA HIS A 455 -26.98 -10.82 22.49
C HIS A 455 -26.39 -9.40 22.47
N VAL A 456 -25.08 -9.26 22.75
CA VAL A 456 -24.41 -7.95 22.91
C VAL A 456 -23.85 -7.43 21.57
N ASP A 457 -23.38 -8.35 20.72
CA ASP A 457 -22.81 -8.08 19.41
C ASP A 457 -23.15 -9.23 18.44
N SER A 458 -24.44 -9.31 18.11
CA SER A 458 -24.96 -10.34 17.21
C SER A 458 -24.29 -10.36 15.83
N SER A 459 -23.73 -9.24 15.37
CA SER A 459 -22.93 -9.18 14.14
C SER A 459 -21.65 -10.00 14.29
N ARG A 460 -20.91 -9.82 15.40
CA ARG A 460 -19.72 -10.61 15.73
C ARG A 460 -20.03 -12.11 15.84
N CYS A 461 -21.10 -12.47 16.56
CA CYS A 461 -21.54 -13.87 16.66
C CYS A 461 -21.77 -14.49 15.28
N TYR A 462 -22.46 -13.77 14.38
CA TYR A 462 -22.65 -14.23 13.01
C TYR A 462 -21.34 -14.38 12.23
N GLN A 463 -20.38 -13.45 12.36
CA GLN A 463 -19.08 -13.58 11.70
C GLN A 463 -18.34 -14.85 12.14
N CYS A 464 -18.40 -15.22 13.42
CA CYS A 464 -17.85 -16.50 13.92
C CYS A 464 -18.58 -17.72 13.33
N VAL A 465 -19.91 -17.70 13.24
CA VAL A 465 -20.70 -18.78 12.58
C VAL A 465 -20.28 -18.92 11.12
N LYS A 466 -20.22 -17.79 10.39
CA LYS A 466 -19.80 -17.77 8.99
C LYS A 466 -18.39 -18.30 8.82
N PHE A 467 -17.47 -17.94 9.72
CA PHE A 467 -16.11 -18.44 9.72
C PHE A 467 -16.05 -19.97 9.88
N LEU A 468 -16.76 -20.52 10.87
CA LEU A 468 -16.86 -21.97 11.11
C LEU A 468 -17.30 -22.71 9.83
N VAL A 469 -18.39 -22.25 9.23
CA VAL A 469 -18.95 -22.86 8.01
C VAL A 469 -17.96 -22.75 6.84
N THR A 470 -17.33 -21.59 6.67
CA THR A 470 -16.35 -21.36 5.60
C THR A 470 -15.12 -22.26 5.76
N LEU A 471 -14.64 -22.43 6.99
CA LEU A 471 -13.51 -23.31 7.30
C LEU A 471 -13.85 -24.78 6.97
N ALA A 472 -15.04 -25.25 7.38
CA ALA A 472 -15.51 -26.61 7.11
C ALA A 472 -15.65 -26.91 5.60
N GLN A 473 -15.91 -25.90 4.78
CA GLN A 473 -15.99 -26.06 3.32
C GLN A 473 -14.62 -26.23 2.67
N LYS A 474 -13.57 -25.66 3.27
CA LYS A 474 -12.22 -25.57 2.68
C LYS A 474 -11.19 -26.48 3.32
N CYS A 475 -11.46 -26.99 4.52
CA CYS A 475 -10.56 -27.84 5.28
C CYS A 475 -11.29 -29.12 5.71
N SER A 476 -10.87 -30.26 5.14
CA SER A 476 -11.44 -31.58 5.45
C SER A 476 -11.26 -31.95 6.92
N ALA A 477 -10.07 -31.74 7.48
CA ALA A 477 -9.80 -32.02 8.90
C ALA A 477 -10.73 -31.22 9.84
N ALA A 478 -10.96 -29.94 9.53
CA ALA A 478 -11.91 -29.13 10.29
C ALA A 478 -13.36 -29.60 10.09
N LYS A 479 -13.75 -29.99 8.85
CA LYS A 479 -15.07 -30.55 8.55
C LYS A 479 -15.35 -31.79 9.40
N ASP A 480 -14.43 -32.73 9.44
CA ASP A 480 -14.57 -33.98 10.17
C ASP A 480 -14.64 -33.73 11.68
N TYR A 481 -13.76 -32.86 12.19
CA TYR A 481 -13.79 -32.42 13.58
C TYR A 481 -15.14 -31.79 13.99
N PHE A 482 -15.72 -30.90 13.17
CA PHE A 482 -17.01 -30.28 13.49
C PHE A 482 -18.18 -31.27 13.43
N LYS A 483 -18.12 -32.29 12.58
CA LYS A 483 -19.12 -33.37 12.55
C LYS A 483 -19.09 -34.20 13.82
N GLU A 484 -17.90 -34.63 14.24
CA GLU A 484 -17.73 -35.41 15.46
C GLU A 484 -18.24 -34.62 16.68
N ASN A 485 -17.92 -33.32 16.73
CA ASN A 485 -18.24 -32.41 17.84
C ASN A 485 -19.49 -31.54 17.61
N SER A 486 -20.48 -32.03 16.85
CA SER A 486 -21.70 -31.29 16.50
C SER A 486 -22.47 -30.72 17.70
N HIS A 487 -22.44 -31.42 18.84
CA HIS A 487 -23.08 -31.02 20.08
C HIS A 487 -22.54 -29.70 20.66
N HIS A 488 -21.27 -29.35 20.39
CA HIS A 488 -20.65 -28.11 20.89
C HIS A 488 -21.15 -26.84 20.18
N TRP A 489 -21.62 -26.95 18.93
CA TRP A 489 -21.93 -25.78 18.09
C TRP A 489 -23.31 -25.82 17.43
N SER A 490 -24.07 -26.92 17.55
CA SER A 490 -25.43 -27.03 17.01
C SER A 490 -26.37 -25.90 17.44
N TRP A 491 -26.20 -25.38 18.67
CA TRP A 491 -26.93 -24.22 19.18
C TRP A 491 -26.74 -22.98 18.31
N ALA A 492 -25.59 -22.81 17.66
CA ALA A 492 -25.28 -21.65 16.82
C ALA A 492 -26.10 -21.67 15.52
N VAL A 493 -26.40 -22.87 15.01
CA VAL A 493 -27.31 -23.05 13.87
C VAL A 493 -28.72 -22.68 14.28
N GLN A 494 -29.20 -23.17 15.43
CA GLN A 494 -30.51 -22.82 15.98
C GLN A 494 -30.63 -21.31 16.22
N TRP A 495 -29.59 -20.68 16.78
CA TRP A 495 -29.51 -19.24 16.96
C TRP A 495 -29.64 -18.49 15.63
N LEU A 496 -28.92 -18.92 14.59
CA LEU A 496 -29.00 -18.29 13.26
C LEU A 496 -30.38 -18.50 12.61
N GLN A 497 -31.01 -19.66 12.79
CA GLN A 497 -32.39 -19.93 12.34
C GLN A 497 -33.40 -18.97 13.00
N ILE A 498 -33.28 -18.76 14.31
CA ILE A 498 -34.12 -17.81 15.06
C ILE A 498 -33.89 -16.39 14.52
N LYS A 499 -32.63 -15.96 14.38
CA LYS A 499 -32.30 -14.62 13.89
C LYS A 499 -32.80 -14.35 12.47
N MET A 500 -32.75 -15.37 11.61
CA MET A 500 -33.29 -15.31 10.24
C MET A 500 -34.82 -15.26 10.20
N SER A 501 -35.53 -15.82 11.20
CA SER A 501 -36.99 -15.89 11.26
C SER A 501 -37.66 -14.80 12.11
N GLU A 502 -36.91 -14.08 12.96
CA GLU A 502 -37.41 -12.95 13.76
C GLU A 502 -38.10 -11.89 12.87
N HIS A 503 -39.41 -11.69 13.08
CA HIS A 503 -40.23 -10.73 12.32
C HIS A 503 -40.03 -9.30 12.83
N TYR A 504 -38.98 -8.64 12.36
CA TYR A 504 -38.89 -7.17 12.39
C TYR A 504 -38.90 -6.66 10.95
N TRP A 505 -39.79 -5.70 10.67
CA TRP A 505 -39.96 -4.99 9.39
C TRP A 505 -38.74 -4.13 9.02
N ALA A 506 -37.55 -4.73 8.91
CA ALA A 506 -36.42 -4.10 8.26
C ALA A 506 -36.33 -4.67 6.84
N PRO A 507 -36.40 -3.84 5.77
CA PRO A 507 -36.18 -4.32 4.42
C PRO A 507 -34.82 -5.02 4.32
N GLN A 508 -34.68 -6.02 3.45
CA GLN A 508 -33.41 -6.69 3.18
C GLN A 508 -32.32 -5.62 2.99
N SER A 509 -31.33 -5.60 3.89
CA SER A 509 -30.30 -4.57 3.87
C SER A 509 -29.23 -4.97 2.85
N ASN A 510 -28.82 -4.03 2.00
CA ASN A 510 -27.68 -4.19 1.10
C ASN A 510 -26.33 -4.11 1.83
N ILE A 511 -26.34 -4.05 3.17
CA ILE A 511 -25.16 -3.83 4.02
C ILE A 511 -24.75 -5.18 4.62
N SER A 512 -23.52 -5.61 4.34
CA SER A 512 -22.97 -6.87 4.85
C SER A 512 -22.71 -6.81 6.36
N ASN A 513 -22.90 -7.94 7.06
CA ASN A 513 -22.49 -8.10 8.46
C ASN A 513 -20.98 -7.96 8.67
N GLU A 514 -20.16 -8.09 7.61
CA GLU A 514 -18.70 -7.92 7.69
C GLU A 514 -18.27 -6.46 7.63
N THR A 515 -19.07 -5.58 7.01
CA THR A 515 -18.72 -4.17 6.79
C THR A 515 -19.57 -3.21 7.60
N SER A 516 -20.65 -3.70 8.20
CA SER A 516 -21.51 -2.91 9.08
C SER A 516 -20.79 -2.51 10.36
N THR A 517 -20.90 -1.22 10.72
CA THR A 517 -20.47 -0.72 12.04
C THR A 517 -21.50 -1.02 13.14
N ALA A 518 -22.70 -1.46 12.77
CA ALA A 518 -23.73 -1.84 13.73
C ALA A 518 -23.42 -3.21 14.34
N LYS A 519 -23.61 -3.32 15.66
CA LYS A 519 -23.49 -4.57 16.43
C LYS A 519 -24.69 -5.51 16.26
N THR A 520 -25.59 -5.17 15.33
CA THR A 520 -26.84 -5.88 15.07
C THR A 520 -26.74 -6.69 13.78
N PHE A 521 -27.10 -7.96 13.88
CA PHE A 521 -27.21 -8.89 12.76
C PHE A 521 -28.13 -8.35 11.66
N GLN A 522 -27.67 -8.50 10.42
CA GLN A 522 -28.37 -8.15 9.18
C GLN A 522 -28.76 -9.43 8.43
N ARG A 523 -30.03 -9.52 8.03
CA ARG A 523 -30.53 -10.62 7.20
C ARG A 523 -30.10 -10.37 5.76
N THR A 524 -29.10 -11.13 5.32
CA THR A 524 -28.52 -11.04 3.98
C THR A 524 -28.56 -12.42 3.30
N ILE A 525 -28.44 -12.45 1.96
CA ILE A 525 -28.35 -13.71 1.20
C ILE A 525 -27.18 -14.56 1.72
N SER A 526 -26.02 -13.94 1.99
CA SER A 526 -24.87 -14.62 2.58
C SER A 526 -25.19 -15.28 3.93
N ALA A 527 -26.08 -14.70 4.74
CA ALA A 527 -26.51 -15.31 6.01
C ALA A 527 -27.44 -16.51 5.80
N GLN A 528 -28.30 -16.45 4.79
CA GLN A 528 -29.13 -17.57 4.38
C GLN A 528 -28.28 -18.74 3.87
N ASP A 529 -27.30 -18.47 3.02
CA ASP A 529 -26.37 -19.50 2.51
C ASP A 529 -25.57 -20.13 3.67
N THR A 530 -25.05 -19.29 4.58
CA THR A 530 -24.35 -19.75 5.78
C THR A 530 -25.22 -20.71 6.59
N LEU A 531 -26.50 -20.38 6.79
CA LEU A 531 -27.44 -21.23 7.52
C LEU A 531 -27.69 -22.56 6.80
N ALA A 532 -27.87 -22.54 5.49
CA ALA A 532 -28.08 -23.74 4.69
C ALA A 532 -26.89 -24.70 4.79
N TYR A 533 -25.67 -24.18 4.64
CA TYR A 533 -24.44 -24.97 4.78
C TYR A 533 -24.23 -25.49 6.21
N ALA A 534 -24.48 -24.67 7.22
CA ALA A 534 -24.38 -25.08 8.62
C ALA A 534 -25.36 -26.22 8.95
N THR A 535 -26.59 -26.14 8.44
CA THR A 535 -27.62 -27.17 8.60
C THR A 535 -27.22 -28.47 7.89
N ALA A 536 -26.69 -28.37 6.66
CA ALA A 536 -26.18 -29.53 5.92
C ALA A 536 -25.03 -30.23 6.67
N LEU A 537 -24.11 -29.44 7.24
CA LEU A 537 -22.97 -29.98 8.00
C LEU A 537 -23.40 -30.76 9.25
N LEU A 538 -24.46 -30.33 9.95
CA LEU A 538 -25.03 -31.08 11.08
C LEU A 538 -25.72 -32.38 10.62
N ASN A 539 -26.49 -32.32 9.53
CA ASN A 539 -27.28 -33.45 9.04
C ASN A 539 -26.42 -34.56 8.40
N GLU A 540 -25.20 -34.27 7.95
CA GLU A 540 -24.26 -35.28 7.44
C GLU A 540 -23.89 -36.33 8.52
N LYS A 541 -24.04 -36.02 9.83
CA LYS A 541 -23.82 -36.98 10.94
C LYS A 541 -24.95 -38.01 11.05
N ASP A 542 -26.18 -37.62 10.74
CA ASP A 542 -27.36 -38.48 10.91
C ASP A 542 -27.47 -39.54 9.80
N GLN A 543 -26.82 -39.33 8.65
CA GLN A 543 -26.82 -40.30 7.54
C GLN A 543 -25.75 -41.39 7.70
N SER A 544 -24.63 -41.13 8.39
CA SER A 544 -23.56 -42.12 8.60
C SER A 544 -23.84 -43.10 9.76
N GLY A 545 -24.84 -42.83 10.60
CA GLY A 545 -25.28 -43.71 11.69
C GLY A 545 -26.45 -44.64 11.34
N SER A 546 -27.05 -44.51 10.16
CA SER A 546 -28.25 -45.25 9.76
C SER A 546 -27.98 -46.25 8.62
N SER A 547 -27.00 -47.14 8.82
CA SER A 547 -26.85 -48.36 8.02
C SER A 547 -26.69 -49.57 8.92
N ASN A 548 -27.70 -49.84 9.74
CA ASN A 548 -27.89 -51.17 10.33
C ASN A 548 -29.39 -51.44 10.45
N GLY A 549 -29.86 -52.45 9.72
CA GLY A 549 -31.12 -53.13 10.00
C GLY A 549 -32.25 -52.85 9.01
N SER A 550 -32.22 -53.54 7.88
CA SER A 550 -33.43 -54.17 7.32
C SER A 550 -33.04 -55.20 6.27
N GLU A 551 -32.85 -56.45 6.73
CA GLU A 551 -33.06 -57.62 5.88
C GLU A 551 -34.55 -57.71 5.50
N THR A 552 -34.87 -57.87 4.22
CA THR A 552 -35.68 -59.00 3.72
C THR A 552 -35.81 -59.01 2.19
N SER A 553 -35.26 -60.07 1.59
CA SER A 553 -35.76 -60.87 0.44
C SER A 553 -35.66 -60.30 -1.00
N PRO A 554 -35.77 -61.15 -2.05
CA PRO A 554 -34.92 -62.31 -2.36
C PRO A 554 -34.40 -62.30 -3.83
N ALA A 555 -33.43 -63.18 -4.10
CA ALA A 555 -32.95 -63.72 -5.39
C ALA A 555 -33.39 -63.06 -6.72
N ASN A 556 -32.40 -62.65 -7.54
CA ASN A 556 -32.36 -63.12 -8.92
C ASN A 556 -30.97 -63.07 -9.56
N GLU A 557 -30.75 -64.04 -10.45
CA GLU A 557 -29.54 -64.31 -11.21
C GLU A 557 -29.21 -63.27 -12.29
N ASN A 558 -27.92 -63.23 -12.64
CA ASN A 558 -27.33 -63.09 -13.99
C ASN A 558 -26.38 -61.91 -14.23
N GLY A 559 -25.21 -62.26 -14.80
CA GLY A 559 -24.54 -61.43 -15.80
C GLY A 559 -23.17 -60.89 -15.43
N GLY A 560 -22.18 -61.76 -15.27
CA GLY A 560 -20.78 -61.34 -15.39
C GLY A 560 -20.39 -61.11 -16.85
N ARG A 561 -19.61 -60.04 -17.13
CA ARG A 561 -18.29 -60.12 -17.77
C ARG A 561 -17.64 -58.74 -17.98
N HIS A 562 -16.34 -58.75 -17.71
CA HIS A 562 -15.38 -57.67 -17.76
C HIS A 562 -15.14 -57.05 -19.15
N LEU A 563 -14.86 -55.75 -19.15
CA LEU A 563 -14.20 -54.97 -20.20
C LEU A 563 -12.72 -55.35 -20.31
N GLN A 564 -12.26 -55.61 -21.54
CA GLN A 564 -10.86 -55.83 -21.88
C GLN A 564 -10.24 -54.56 -22.49
N GLN A 565 -8.99 -54.34 -22.09
CA GLN A 565 -8.13 -53.18 -22.25
C GLN A 565 -7.64 -52.99 -23.70
N ALA A 566 -7.61 -51.75 -24.17
CA ALA A 566 -7.14 -51.36 -25.51
C ALA A 566 -5.64 -51.06 -25.53
N LEU A 567 -4.97 -51.50 -26.61
CA LEU A 567 -3.63 -51.05 -27.04
C LEU A 567 -3.65 -50.92 -28.57
N LEU A 568 -3.42 -49.70 -29.07
CA LEU A 568 -3.16 -49.36 -30.49
C LEU A 568 -1.67 -49.46 -30.79
N PRO A 569 -1.28 -49.57 -32.07
CA PRO A 569 -0.54 -48.44 -32.65
C PRO A 569 -0.83 -48.10 -34.13
N SER A 570 -0.83 -46.78 -34.39
CA SER A 570 -0.15 -46.02 -35.47
C SER A 570 -0.09 -46.59 -36.90
N VAL A 571 -0.72 -45.87 -37.84
CA VAL A 571 -0.44 -45.93 -39.29
C VAL A 571 0.08 -44.55 -39.75
N ALA A 572 1.26 -44.54 -40.37
CA ALA A 572 1.81 -43.40 -41.10
C ALA A 572 1.51 -43.55 -42.61
N GLY A 573 0.99 -42.48 -43.22
CA GLY A 573 0.80 -42.37 -44.67
C GLY A 573 1.93 -41.54 -45.31
N GLN A 574 2.42 -42.01 -46.46
CA GLN A 574 3.33 -41.28 -47.34
C GLN A 574 2.56 -40.45 -48.38
N ARG A 575 3.16 -39.29 -48.69
CA ARG A 575 2.88 -38.27 -49.73
C ARG A 575 1.84 -37.21 -49.42
#